data_AF-A0AA96SME6-F1
#
_entry.id   AF-A0AA96SME6-F1
#
_cell.length_a   1.000
_cell.length_b   1.000
_cell.length_c   1.000
_cell.angle_alpha   90.00
_cell.angle_beta   90.00
_cell.angle_gamma   90.00
#
_symmetry.space_group_name_H-M   'P 1'
#
loop_
_entity.id
_entity.type
_entity.pdbx_description
1 polymer ?
#
loop_
_entity_poly.entity_id
_entity_poly.type
_entity_poly.pdbx_seq_one_letter_code
_entity_poly.pdbx_strand_id
1 'polypeptide(L)'
;MKLNDRQIKNAKPAEKPFKLNDGKGLYLYINRNGGKLWRFDFSYNGKRKTLSIGKYPTVLLVEARQAAENACRLLVSGQDSGEAKQQEKRERQAAVINTFRNIAAEWHKHRETGLTGNHAARVWDSLEKDVSLRWAVCPSVKSKSVR
;
A
#
# COMPACT_ATOMS: atom_id res chain seq x y z
N MET A 1 -30.88 13.96 -2.11
CA MET A 1 -31.65 13.01 -2.92
C MET A 1 -30.76 11.83 -3.27
N LYS A 2 -31.33 10.63 -3.32
CA LYS A 2 -30.61 9.39 -3.69
C LYS A 2 -30.60 9.28 -5.22
N LEU A 3 -29.47 8.90 -5.82
CA LEU A 3 -29.32 8.77 -7.26
C LEU A 3 -30.06 7.53 -7.78
N ASN A 4 -30.60 7.67 -8.99
CA ASN A 4 -31.18 6.57 -9.77
C ASN A 4 -30.37 6.33 -11.06
N ASP A 5 -30.37 5.09 -11.55
CA ASP A 5 -29.58 4.69 -12.73
C ASP A 5 -29.94 5.49 -13.98
N ARG A 6 -31.22 5.85 -14.12
CA ARG A 6 -31.69 6.73 -15.23
C ARG A 6 -31.04 8.11 -15.17
N GLN A 7 -30.91 8.69 -13.98
CA GLN A 7 -30.27 10.00 -13.79
C GLN A 7 -28.78 9.93 -14.13
N ILE A 8 -28.10 8.86 -13.73
CA ILE A 8 -26.68 8.64 -14.01
C ILE A 8 -26.44 8.48 -15.51
N LYS A 9 -27.28 7.69 -16.20
CA LYS A 9 -27.19 7.50 -17.66
C LYS A 9 -27.41 8.81 -18.39
N ASN A 10 -28.45 9.55 -18.02
CA ASN A 10 -28.82 10.82 -18.68
C ASN A 10 -27.90 12.00 -18.33
N ALA A 11 -27.05 11.87 -17.32
CA ALA A 11 -26.13 12.92 -16.95
C ALA A 11 -25.11 13.17 -18.07
N LYS A 12 -25.23 14.34 -18.70
CA LYS A 12 -24.32 14.82 -19.75
C LYS A 12 -23.17 15.61 -19.12
N PRO A 13 -21.96 15.57 -19.72
CA PRO A 13 -20.90 16.48 -19.32
C PRO A 13 -21.34 17.94 -19.54
N ALA A 14 -21.01 18.78 -18.57
CA ALA A 14 -21.18 20.24 -18.66
C ALA A 14 -19.82 20.90 -18.91
N GLU A 15 -19.81 22.21 -19.15
CA GLU A 15 -18.56 22.98 -19.31
C GLU A 15 -17.63 22.87 -18.10
N LYS A 16 -18.20 22.74 -16.90
CA LYS A 16 -17.47 22.55 -15.65
C LYS A 16 -17.76 21.16 -15.05
N PRO A 17 -16.76 20.49 -14.47
CA PRO A 17 -16.99 19.25 -13.74
C PRO A 17 -17.95 19.47 -12.58
N PHE A 18 -18.88 18.54 -12.39
CA PHE A 18 -19.87 18.63 -11.33
C PHE A 18 -20.05 17.28 -10.61
N LYS A 19 -20.62 17.37 -9.41
CA LYS A 19 -20.85 16.23 -8.52
C LYS A 19 -22.35 15.93 -8.46
N LEU A 20 -22.72 14.67 -8.65
CA LEU A 20 -24.06 14.17 -8.36
C LEU A 20 -24.00 13.34 -7.08
N ASN A 21 -24.64 13.82 -6.02
CA ASN A 21 -24.58 13.17 -4.71
C ASN A 21 -25.61 12.04 -4.62
N ASP A 22 -25.17 10.85 -4.17
CA ASP A 22 -26.05 9.72 -3.84
C ASP A 22 -26.45 9.71 -2.34
N GLY A 23 -25.65 10.39 -1.51
CA GLY A 23 -25.81 10.43 -0.06
C GLY A 23 -24.71 9.68 0.67
N LYS A 24 -24.67 9.81 2.01
CA LYS A 24 -23.63 9.21 2.88
C LYS A 24 -22.18 9.54 2.50
N GLY A 25 -21.93 10.60 1.72
CA GLY A 25 -20.61 10.95 1.21
C GLY A 25 -20.25 10.32 -0.14
N LEU A 26 -21.09 9.45 -0.70
CA LEU A 26 -20.94 8.90 -2.06
C LEU A 26 -21.47 9.89 -3.10
N TYR A 27 -20.69 10.11 -4.14
CA TYR A 27 -21.08 10.93 -5.29
C TYR A 27 -20.45 10.45 -6.59
N LEU A 28 -21.12 10.77 -7.70
CA LEU A 28 -20.59 10.62 -9.03
C LEU A 28 -19.95 11.93 -9.48
N TYR A 29 -18.66 11.88 -9.79
CA TYR A 29 -17.92 12.98 -10.38
C TYR A 29 -17.96 12.87 -11.91
N ILE A 30 -18.52 13.88 -12.57
CA ILE A 30 -18.62 13.95 -14.02
C ILE A 30 -17.58 14.95 -14.51
N ASN A 31 -16.60 14.44 -15.25
CA ASN A 31 -15.57 15.26 -15.87
C ASN A 31 -16.11 15.93 -17.15
N ARG A 32 -15.47 17.04 -17.57
CA ARG A 32 -15.79 17.75 -18.81
C ARG A 32 -15.71 16.83 -20.04
N ASN A 33 -14.79 15.87 -20.00
CA ASN A 33 -14.58 14.89 -21.07
C ASN A 33 -15.65 13.77 -21.10
N GLY A 34 -16.70 13.86 -20.26
CA GLY A 34 -17.75 12.83 -20.16
C GLY A 34 -17.40 11.62 -19.30
N GLY A 35 -16.19 11.59 -18.73
CA GLY A 35 -15.79 10.54 -17.79
C GLY A 35 -16.60 10.61 -16.48
N LYS A 36 -17.19 9.49 -16.08
CA LYS A 36 -18.00 9.36 -14.86
C LYS A 36 -17.25 8.52 -13.83
N LEU A 37 -16.96 9.08 -12.65
CA LEU A 37 -16.14 8.46 -11.62
C LEU A 37 -16.87 8.44 -10.28
N TRP A 38 -16.96 7.27 -9.66
CA TRP A 38 -17.47 7.10 -8.31
C TRP A 38 -16.42 7.52 -7.29
N ARG A 39 -16.78 8.46 -6.43
CA ARG A 39 -15.94 8.94 -5.34
C ARG A 39 -16.73 8.98 -4.04
N PHE A 40 -16.03 8.72 -2.96
CA PHE A 40 -16.58 8.67 -1.62
C PHE A 40 -15.75 9.56 -0.70
N ASP A 41 -16.35 10.66 -0.23
CA ASP A 41 -15.72 11.57 0.72
C ASP A 41 -16.07 11.13 2.15
N PHE A 42 -15.06 10.94 2.98
CA PHE A 42 -15.21 10.57 4.39
C PHE A 42 -14.23 11.33 5.28
N SER A 43 -14.56 11.41 6.57
CA SER A 43 -13.67 11.98 7.58
C SER A 43 -13.13 10.85 8.43
N TYR A 44 -11.81 10.78 8.56
CA TYR A 44 -11.14 9.85 9.45
C TYR A 44 -10.09 10.58 10.27
N ASN A 45 -10.15 10.42 11.59
CA ASN A 45 -9.23 11.04 12.54
C ASN A 45 -9.11 12.57 12.35
N GLY A 46 -10.26 13.24 12.22
CA GLY A 46 -10.36 14.70 11.99
C GLY A 46 -9.95 15.18 10.60
N LYS A 47 -9.45 14.31 9.71
CA LYS A 47 -9.00 14.66 8.35
C LYS A 47 -10.00 14.16 7.31
N ARG A 48 -10.37 15.04 6.37
CA ARG A 48 -11.18 14.68 5.20
C ARG A 48 -10.31 13.95 4.18
N LYS A 49 -10.80 12.80 3.71
CA LYS A 49 -10.17 11.98 2.67
C LYS A 49 -11.21 11.63 1.59
N THR A 50 -10.74 11.44 0.37
CA THR A 50 -11.57 11.02 -0.76
C THR A 50 -11.08 9.67 -1.26
N LEU A 51 -11.95 8.66 -1.25
CA LEU A 51 -11.73 7.35 -1.86
C LEU A 51 -12.29 7.36 -3.28
N SER A 52 -11.47 6.95 -4.26
CA SER A 52 -11.92 6.71 -5.63
C SER A 52 -12.32 5.24 -5.76
N ILE A 53 -13.59 4.96 -6.06
CA ILE A 53 -14.12 3.58 -6.14
C ILE A 53 -13.89 3.01 -7.54
N GLY A 54 -14.17 3.79 -8.59
CA GLY A 54 -14.02 3.33 -9.97
C GLY A 54 -14.76 4.19 -10.99
N LYS A 55 -14.69 3.80 -12.26
CA LYS A 55 -15.36 4.49 -13.37
C LYS A 55 -16.71 3.82 -13.66
N TYR A 56 -17.73 4.61 -13.98
CA TYR A 56 -18.97 4.11 -14.55
C TYR A 56 -18.81 3.95 -16.08
N PRO A 57 -19.31 2.87 -16.72
CA PRO A 57 -20.20 1.83 -16.20
C PRO A 57 -19.51 0.60 -15.62
N THR A 58 -18.17 0.55 -15.57
CA THR A 58 -17.43 -0.60 -15.03
C THR A 58 -17.84 -0.93 -13.59
N VAL A 59 -18.09 0.11 -12.78
CA VAL A 59 -18.71 -0.02 -11.47
C VAL A 59 -20.13 0.53 -11.51
N LEU A 60 -21.10 -0.32 -11.21
CA LEU A 60 -22.52 0.02 -11.16
C LEU A 60 -22.88 0.75 -9.86
N LEU A 61 -24.06 1.38 -9.82
CA LEU A 61 -24.52 2.12 -8.65
C LEU A 61 -24.61 1.23 -7.39
N VAL A 62 -25.09 -0.01 -7.56
CA VAL A 62 -25.22 -0.97 -6.44
C VAL A 62 -23.85 -1.32 -5.87
N GLU A 63 -22.89 -1.61 -6.74
CA GLU A 63 -21.51 -1.92 -6.35
C GLU A 63 -20.83 -0.72 -5.69
N ALA A 64 -21.06 0.49 -6.20
CA ALA A 64 -20.53 1.71 -5.60
C ALA A 64 -21.10 1.93 -4.18
N ARG A 65 -22.38 1.64 -3.96
CA ARG A 65 -23.00 1.68 -2.62
C ARG A 65 -22.42 0.62 -1.68
N GLN A 66 -22.26 -0.61 -2.15
CA GLN A 66 -21.63 -1.68 -1.37
C GLN A 66 -20.19 -1.33 -1.00
N ALA A 67 -19.41 -0.78 -1.93
CA ALA A 67 -18.04 -0.32 -1.68
C ALA A 67 -17.99 0.80 -0.63
N ALA A 68 -18.90 1.77 -0.70
CA ALA A 68 -19.01 2.83 0.30
C ALA A 68 -19.40 2.28 1.69
N GLU A 69 -20.35 1.35 1.75
CA GLU A 69 -20.72 0.70 3.02
C GLU A 69 -19.58 -0.13 3.61
N ASN A 70 -18.84 -0.87 2.79
CA ASN A 70 -17.67 -1.60 3.22
C ASN A 70 -16.58 -0.65 3.73
N ALA A 71 -16.35 0.48 3.05
CA ALA A 71 -15.43 1.50 3.53
C ALA A 71 -15.88 2.07 4.88
N CYS A 72 -17.17 2.38 5.07
CA CYS A 72 -17.70 2.78 6.37
C CYS A 72 -17.47 1.72 7.46
N ARG A 73 -17.73 0.44 7.16
CA ARG A 73 -17.49 -0.66 8.12
C ARG A 73 -16.02 -0.75 8.52
N LEU A 74 -15.10 -0.62 7.57
CA LEU A 74 -13.66 -0.63 7.82
C LEU A 74 -13.22 0.57 8.69
N LEU A 75 -13.84 1.73 8.49
CA LEU A 75 -13.60 2.92 9.32
C LEU A 75 -14.12 2.73 10.75
N VAL A 76 -15.31 2.14 10.91
CA VAL A 76 -15.90 1.84 12.23
C VAL A 76 -15.12 0.75 12.95
N SER A 77 -14.63 -0.27 12.24
CA SER A 77 -13.80 -1.32 12.81
C SER A 77 -12.39 -0.84 13.17
N GLY A 78 -12.07 0.44 12.99
CA GLY A 78 -10.80 1.03 13.41
C GLY A 78 -9.59 0.43 12.70
N GLN A 79 -9.77 -0.18 11.52
CA GLN A 79 -8.63 -0.60 10.72
C GLN A 79 -8.01 0.67 10.13
N ASP A 80 -7.07 1.23 10.89
CA ASP A 80 -6.29 2.38 10.54
C ASP A 80 -5.39 2.03 9.33
N SER A 81 -5.99 2.07 8.15
CA SER A 81 -5.36 1.71 6.87
C SER A 81 -4.13 2.56 6.57
N GLY A 82 -3.97 3.70 7.26
CA GLY A 82 -2.76 4.50 7.24
C GLY A 82 -1.66 3.91 8.11
N GLU A 83 -1.96 3.57 9.37
CA GLU A 83 -0.97 3.02 10.29
C GLU A 83 -0.54 1.62 9.89
N ALA A 84 -1.44 0.73 9.47
CA ALA A 84 -1.09 -0.63 9.03
C ALA A 84 -0.15 -0.60 7.81
N LYS A 85 -0.41 0.26 6.82
CA LYS A 85 0.49 0.44 5.66
C LYS A 85 1.81 1.09 6.03
N GLN A 86 1.79 2.04 6.97
CA GLN A 86 3.01 2.70 7.44
C GLN A 86 3.85 1.77 8.32
N GLN A 87 3.21 0.90 9.10
CA GLN A 87 3.81 -0.18 9.88
C GLN A 87 4.49 -1.16 8.94
N GLU A 88 3.76 -1.69 7.94
CA GLU A 88 4.31 -2.63 6.96
C GLU A 88 5.49 -2.01 6.17
N LYS A 89 5.39 -0.72 5.82
CA LYS A 89 6.51 0.00 5.18
C LYS A 89 7.72 0.13 6.12
N ARG A 90 7.50 0.47 7.40
CA ARG A 90 8.56 0.55 8.42
C ARG A 90 9.20 -0.82 8.66
N GLU A 91 8.40 -1.89 8.73
CA GLU A 91 8.88 -3.26 8.91
C GLU A 91 9.68 -3.74 7.71
N ARG A 92 9.24 -3.44 6.48
CA ARG A 92 10.03 -3.73 5.27
C ARG A 92 11.34 -2.95 5.24
N GLN A 93 11.32 -1.67 5.61
CA GLN A 93 12.53 -0.85 5.69
C GLN A 93 13.48 -1.35 6.78
N ALA A 94 12.95 -1.70 7.95
CA ALA A 94 13.71 -2.30 9.04
C ALA A 94 14.29 -3.66 8.63
N ALA A 95 13.55 -4.49 7.88
CA ALA A 95 14.06 -5.76 7.37
C ALA A 95 15.23 -5.57 6.38
N VAL A 96 15.20 -4.52 5.55
CA VAL A 96 16.31 -4.18 4.64
C VAL A 96 17.52 -3.62 5.41
N ILE A 97 17.28 -2.76 6.40
CA ILE A 97 18.33 -2.18 7.25
C ILE A 97 18.97 -3.25 8.15
N ASN A 98 18.15 -4.14 8.73
CA ASN A 98 18.58 -5.25 9.59
C ASN A 98 19.12 -6.45 8.79
N THR A 99 19.54 -6.25 7.55
CA THR A 99 20.32 -7.27 6.85
C THR A 99 21.69 -7.36 7.50
N PHE A 100 22.18 -8.58 7.70
CA PHE A 100 23.49 -8.82 8.32
C PHE A 100 24.61 -8.03 7.63
N ARG A 101 24.55 -7.87 6.30
CA ARG A 101 25.49 -7.06 5.53
C ARG A 101 25.55 -5.60 5.98
N ASN A 102 24.40 -4.97 6.23
CA ASN A 102 24.33 -3.56 6.63
C ASN A 102 24.81 -3.37 8.07
N ILE A 103 24.42 -4.27 8.98
CA ILE A 103 24.90 -4.27 10.38
C ILE A 103 26.41 -4.51 10.43
N ALA A 104 26.93 -5.45 9.63
CA ALA A 104 28.36 -5.72 9.53
C ALA A 104 29.14 -4.53 8.96
N ALA A 105 28.59 -3.81 7.97
CA ALA A 105 29.18 -2.59 7.41
C ALA A 105 29.27 -1.47 8.45
N GLU A 106 28.20 -1.25 9.22
CA GLU A 106 28.17 -0.23 10.26
C GLU A 106 29.15 -0.55 11.39
N TRP A 107 29.17 -1.81 11.85
CA TRP A 107 30.14 -2.29 12.82
C TRP A 107 31.59 -2.17 12.34
N HIS A 108 31.85 -2.51 11.07
CA HIS A 108 33.19 -2.45 10.50
C HIS A 108 33.72 -1.02 10.44
N LYS A 109 32.89 -0.06 10.01
CA LYS A 109 33.22 1.38 10.04
C LYS A 109 33.56 1.88 11.44
N HIS A 110 32.81 1.44 12.46
CA HIS A 110 33.10 1.83 13.85
C HIS A 110 34.42 1.20 14.36
N ARG A 111 34.76 0.00 13.88
CA ARG A 111 35.94 -0.75 14.33
C ARG A 111 37.23 -0.40 13.57
N GLU A 112 37.11 0.16 12.37
CA GLU A 112 38.22 0.55 11.50
C GLU A 112 39.17 1.56 12.16
N THR A 113 38.66 2.42 13.04
CA THR A 113 39.46 3.44 13.77
C THR A 113 40.50 2.85 14.73
N GLY A 114 40.35 1.58 15.14
CA GLY A 114 41.28 0.88 16.03
C GLY A 114 42.12 -0.22 15.35
N LEU A 115 42.00 -0.37 14.03
CA LEU A 115 42.64 -1.45 13.26
C LEU A 115 43.60 -0.86 12.22
N THR A 116 44.74 -1.51 11.98
CA THR A 116 45.60 -1.17 10.83
C THR A 116 44.87 -1.49 9.52
N GLY A 117 45.01 -0.66 8.49
CA GLY A 117 44.21 -0.74 7.25
C GLY A 117 44.20 -2.14 6.59
N ASN A 118 45.35 -2.83 6.59
CA ASN A 118 45.46 -4.21 6.06
C ASN A 118 44.73 -5.26 6.91
N HIS A 119 44.55 -5.01 8.21
CA HIS A 119 43.79 -5.90 9.09
C HIS A 119 42.29 -5.63 8.96
N ALA A 120 41.89 -4.36 8.86
CA ALA A 120 40.50 -3.97 8.61
C ALA A 120 39.97 -4.55 7.30
N ALA A 121 40.73 -4.47 6.21
CA ALA A 121 40.36 -5.05 4.91
C ALA A 121 40.17 -6.58 4.97
N ARG A 122 41.05 -7.30 5.67
CA ARG A 122 40.90 -8.76 5.87
C ARG A 122 39.68 -9.15 6.69
N VAL A 123 39.34 -8.37 7.70
CA VAL A 123 38.13 -8.59 8.51
C VAL A 123 36.88 -8.39 7.66
N TRP A 124 36.87 -7.38 6.77
CA TRP A 124 35.78 -7.16 5.82
C TRP A 124 35.61 -8.32 4.84
N ASP A 125 36.70 -8.77 4.21
CA ASP A 125 36.69 -9.90 3.27
C ASP A 125 36.17 -11.20 3.91
N SER A 126 36.50 -11.44 5.18
CA SER A 126 35.98 -12.61 5.92
C SER A 126 34.47 -12.49 6.16
N LEU A 127 33.99 -11.30 6.54
CA LEU A 127 32.57 -11.05 6.74
C LEU A 127 31.77 -11.21 5.45
N GLU A 128 32.28 -10.73 4.32
CA GLU A 128 31.60 -10.85 3.02
C GLU A 128 31.59 -12.31 2.51
N LYS A 129 32.66 -13.07 2.75
CA LYS A 129 32.72 -14.52 2.47
C LYS A 129 31.73 -15.31 3.30
N ASP A 130 31.60 -15.04 4.59
CA ASP A 130 30.66 -15.76 5.49
C ASP A 130 29.19 -15.46 5.15
N VAL A 131 28.89 -14.24 4.69
CA VAL A 131 27.56 -13.88 4.15
C VAL A 131 27.27 -14.62 2.86
N SER A 132 28.28 -14.75 1.98
CA SER A 132 28.15 -15.41 0.69
C SER A 132 28.05 -16.95 0.79
N LEU A 133 28.68 -17.55 1.79
CA LEU A 133 28.67 -19.01 1.95
C LEU A 133 27.38 -19.58 2.57
N ARG A 134 26.53 -18.75 3.20
CA ARG A 134 25.31 -19.22 3.88
C ARG A 134 24.08 -19.34 2.96
N TRP A 135 24.07 -18.71 1.78
CA TRP A 135 22.90 -18.76 0.86
C TRP A 135 22.99 -19.85 -0.22
N ALA A 136 24.10 -20.60 -0.29
CA ALA A 136 24.30 -21.64 -1.30
C ALA A 136 23.73 -23.03 -0.94
N VAL A 137 23.15 -23.25 0.25
CA VAL A 137 22.59 -24.57 0.61
C VAL A 137 21.23 -24.43 1.31
N CYS A 138 20.18 -24.32 0.51
CA CYS A 138 18.84 -24.76 0.92
C CYS A 138 18.32 -25.74 -0.15
N PRO A 139 18.57 -27.05 -0.03
CA PRO A 139 17.95 -28.01 -0.90
C PRO A 139 16.47 -28.05 -0.54
N SER A 140 15.60 -27.76 -1.52
CA SER A 140 14.16 -27.90 -1.40
C SER A 140 13.81 -29.26 -0.79
N VAL A 141 13.14 -29.27 0.36
CA VAL A 141 12.58 -30.48 0.95
C VAL A 141 11.50 -31.00 -0.01
N LYS A 142 11.85 -31.99 -0.84
CA LYS A 142 10.86 -32.79 -1.55
C LYS A 142 10.20 -33.72 -0.52
N SER A 143 8.93 -33.45 -0.20
CA SER A 143 8.10 -34.36 0.59
C SER A 143 8.01 -35.72 -0.10
N LYS A 144 8.61 -36.75 0.49
CA LYS A 144 8.31 -38.14 0.11
C LYS A 144 7.01 -38.55 0.80
N SER A 145 5.98 -38.72 -0.03
CA SER A 145 4.74 -39.39 0.33
C SER A 145 5.01 -40.85 0.65
N VAL A 146 4.36 -41.28 1.73
CA VAL A 146 4.21 -42.66 2.23
C VAL A 146 3.70 -43.60 1.14
N ARG A 147 4.30 -44.79 1.05
CA ARG A 147 3.58 -46.06 0.93
C ARG A 147 4.47 -47.23 1.36
#